data_AF-A0A8C5KQ22-F1
#
_entry.id   AF-A0A8C5KQ22-F1
#
_cell.length_a   1.000
_cell.length_b   1.000
_cell.length_c   1.000
_cell.angle_alpha   90.00
_cell.angle_beta   90.00
_cell.angle_gamma   90.00
#
_symmetry.space_group_name_H-M   'P 1'
#
loop_
_entity.id
_entity.type
_entity.pdbx_description
1 polymer ?
#
loop_
_entity_poly.entity_id
_entity_poly.type
_entity_poly.pdbx_seq_one_letter_code
_entity_poly.pdbx_strand_id
1 'polypeptide(L)'
;MLVVEVANGRSLVWGAEAVQALRERLGVGGRTVGALPRGPRQNSRLGLPLLLMPEEARLLAEIGAVTLVSVPRPDPHHHGLALESFKRQQEQSFQEQRTLAAEAREARRQELLEKIAEGQAAKKQKMEQDSGTTETPEGGGSEATQRNETSDGQASGEQEEAESTKEQKSALLIQLATARPRPVKAKPLDWRVQSKDWPHAGRPAHELRYSIYRDLWERGFFLSAAGKFGGDFLVYPGEFSVRKTLLLCSPQPDGKVVYTSLQWASLQ
;
A
#
# COMPACT_ATOMS: atom_id res chain seq x y z
N MET A 1 -25.75 4.19 -6.98
CA MET A 1 -25.65 4.19 -5.50
C MET A 1 -24.40 3.42 -5.12
N LEU A 2 -23.50 4.01 -4.34
CA LEU A 2 -22.24 3.38 -3.93
C LEU A 2 -22.48 2.47 -2.70
N VAL A 3 -21.64 1.45 -2.51
CA VAL A 3 -21.77 0.50 -1.38
C VAL A 3 -20.56 0.62 -0.48
N VAL A 4 -20.80 0.72 0.83
CA VAL A 4 -19.77 0.72 1.88
C VAL A 4 -19.98 -0.52 2.75
N GLU A 5 -18.97 -1.38 2.81
CA GLU A 5 -19.02 -2.56 3.68
C GLU A 5 -18.63 -2.17 5.10
N VAL A 6 -19.47 -2.49 6.07
CA VAL A 6 -19.21 -2.24 7.48
C VAL A 6 -18.95 -3.56 8.19
N ALA A 7 -17.77 -3.68 8.80
CA ALA A 7 -17.39 -4.87 9.56
C ALA A 7 -16.60 -4.47 10.82
N ASN A 8 -17.07 -4.92 11.99
CA ASN A 8 -16.43 -4.62 13.28
C ASN A 8 -16.18 -3.11 13.51
N GLY A 9 -17.15 -2.26 13.18
CA GLY A 9 -17.01 -0.80 13.34
C GLY A 9 -16.14 -0.13 12.27
N ARG A 10 -15.69 -0.85 11.24
CA ARG A 10 -14.88 -0.30 10.15
C ARG A 10 -15.69 -0.24 8.86
N SER A 11 -15.76 0.95 8.27
CA SER A 11 -16.42 1.22 7.00
C SER A 11 -15.40 1.17 5.86
N LEU A 12 -15.56 0.23 4.94
CA LEU A 12 -14.60 -0.10 3.89
C LEU A 12 -15.21 0.07 2.49
N VAL A 13 -14.45 0.67 1.60
CA VAL A 13 -14.79 0.83 0.17
C VAL A 13 -13.74 0.12 -0.67
N TRP A 14 -14.18 -0.88 -1.43
CA TRP A 14 -13.29 -1.76 -2.19
C TRP A 14 -13.13 -1.37 -3.66
N GLY A 15 -14.00 -0.51 -4.21
CA GLY A 15 -13.98 -0.14 -5.63
C GLY A 15 -13.19 1.15 -5.88
N ALA A 16 -12.27 1.13 -6.85
CA ALA A 16 -11.47 2.31 -7.21
C ALA A 16 -12.35 3.48 -7.70
N GLU A 17 -13.31 3.20 -8.59
CA GLU A 17 -14.26 4.20 -9.12
C GLU A 17 -15.12 4.80 -8.00
N ALA A 18 -15.55 3.97 -7.04
CA ALA A 18 -16.29 4.45 -5.88
C ALA A 18 -15.44 5.42 -5.05
N VAL A 19 -14.19 5.06 -4.77
CA VAL A 19 -13.25 5.92 -4.04
C VAL A 19 -12.98 7.24 -4.77
N GLN A 20 -12.81 7.19 -6.09
CA GLN A 20 -12.65 8.39 -6.90
C GLN A 20 -13.88 9.31 -6.78
N ALA A 21 -15.08 8.75 -6.93
CA ALA A 21 -16.32 9.50 -6.80
C ALA A 21 -16.49 10.13 -5.40
N LEU A 22 -16.13 9.41 -4.33
CA LEU A 22 -16.18 9.93 -2.97
C LEU A 22 -15.26 11.14 -2.77
N ARG A 23 -14.06 11.10 -3.33
CA ARG A 23 -13.06 12.17 -3.19
C ARG A 23 -13.39 13.38 -4.04
N GLU A 24 -13.67 13.17 -5.32
CA GLU A 24 -13.84 14.25 -6.28
C GLU A 24 -15.20 14.93 -6.16
N ARG A 25 -16.27 14.15 -5.89
CA ARG A 25 -17.65 14.67 -5.94
C ARG A 25 -18.22 14.98 -4.57
N LEU A 26 -17.77 14.28 -3.53
CA LEU A 26 -18.32 14.40 -2.18
C LEU A 26 -17.31 14.95 -1.17
N GLY A 27 -16.07 15.23 -1.57
CA GLY A 27 -15.05 15.78 -0.68
C GLY A 27 -14.68 14.85 0.49
N VAL A 28 -14.94 13.54 0.37
CA VAL A 28 -14.64 12.56 1.42
C VAL A 28 -13.34 11.85 1.09
N GLY A 29 -12.34 12.05 1.94
CA GLY A 29 -10.98 11.57 1.72
C GLY A 29 -10.79 10.07 1.96
N GLY A 30 -11.19 9.64 3.17
CA GLY A 30 -10.84 8.34 3.74
C GLY A 30 -9.34 8.06 3.79
N ARG A 31 -8.98 6.90 4.33
CA ARG A 31 -7.59 6.40 4.40
C ARG A 31 -7.47 5.05 3.71
N THR A 32 -6.61 4.93 2.71
CA THR A 32 -6.26 3.64 2.11
C THR A 32 -5.52 2.76 3.12
N VAL A 33 -5.94 1.52 3.32
CA VAL A 33 -5.38 0.60 4.33
C VAL A 33 -4.93 -0.75 3.78
N GLY A 34 -5.12 -1.03 2.48
CA GLY A 34 -4.59 -2.24 1.87
C GLY A 34 -3.18 -2.05 1.30
N ALA A 35 -2.65 -3.10 0.70
CA ALA A 35 -1.33 -3.05 0.08
C ALA A 35 -1.41 -2.63 -1.40
N LEU A 36 -0.30 -2.11 -1.93
CA LEU A 36 -0.17 -1.88 -3.36
C LEU A 36 0.07 -3.21 -4.08
N PRO A 37 -0.75 -3.58 -5.09
CA PRO A 37 -0.59 -4.87 -5.78
C PRO A 37 0.80 -5.07 -6.41
N ARG A 38 1.41 -3.98 -6.90
CA ARG A 38 2.75 -4.00 -7.52
C ARG A 38 3.91 -3.75 -6.54
N GLY A 39 3.61 -3.53 -5.26
CA GLY A 39 4.59 -3.19 -4.24
C GLY A 39 4.10 -3.55 -2.84
N PRO A 40 3.86 -4.84 -2.53
CA PRO A 40 3.21 -5.26 -1.29
C PRO A 40 4.05 -4.99 -0.03
N ARG A 41 5.36 -4.80 -0.18
CA ARG A 41 6.28 -4.43 0.93
C ARG A 41 6.41 -2.92 1.13
N GLN A 42 5.73 -2.11 0.30
CA GLN A 42 5.76 -0.66 0.42
C GLN A 42 4.71 -0.20 1.44
N ASN A 43 5.17 0.18 2.63
CA ASN A 43 4.31 0.73 3.68
C ASN A 43 4.11 2.25 3.59
N SER A 44 4.80 2.94 2.68
CA SER A 44 4.69 4.40 2.51
C SER A 44 3.45 4.82 1.71
N ARG A 45 2.95 3.95 0.82
CA ARG A 45 1.76 4.20 0.02
C ARG A 45 0.88 2.96 0.07
N LEU A 46 -0.36 3.15 0.53
CA LEU A 46 -1.33 2.08 0.72
C LEU A 46 -2.35 2.07 -0.42
N GLY A 47 -2.88 0.89 -0.71
CA GLY A 47 -3.91 0.64 -1.71
C GLY A 47 -5.31 0.48 -1.10
N LEU A 48 -6.25 0.07 -1.94
CA LEU A 48 -7.60 -0.32 -1.51
C LEU A 48 -7.56 -1.50 -0.53
N PRO A 49 -8.51 -1.59 0.41
CA PRO A 49 -9.70 -0.75 0.52
C PRO A 49 -9.44 0.63 1.12
N LEU A 50 -10.36 1.56 0.85
CA LEU A 50 -10.46 2.84 1.54
C LEU A 50 -11.24 2.64 2.84
N LEU A 51 -10.61 2.95 3.97
CA LEU A 51 -11.24 3.01 5.28
C LEU A 51 -11.81 4.42 5.50
N LEU A 52 -13.11 4.50 5.75
CA LEU A 52 -13.80 5.72 6.14
C LEU A 52 -13.84 5.84 7.67
N MET A 53 -13.75 7.08 8.17
CA MET A 53 -14.10 7.41 9.54
C MET A 53 -15.60 7.17 9.78
N PRO A 54 -16.04 6.94 11.03
CA PRO A 54 -17.46 6.84 11.36
C PRO A 54 -18.26 8.06 10.90
N GLU A 55 -17.70 9.25 11.06
CA GLU A 55 -18.34 10.51 10.66
C GLU A 55 -18.50 10.62 9.13
N GLU A 56 -17.47 10.23 8.37
CA GLU A 56 -17.51 10.16 6.90
C GLU A 56 -18.59 9.17 6.42
N ALA A 57 -18.59 7.96 6.98
CA ALA A 57 -19.54 6.92 6.59
C ALA A 57 -20.99 7.29 6.94
N ARG A 58 -21.20 7.94 8.08
CA ARG A 58 -22.52 8.45 8.48
C ARG A 58 -22.99 9.55 7.54
N LEU A 59 -22.15 10.55 7.26
CA LEU A 59 -22.50 11.66 6.37
C LEU A 59 -22.96 11.13 5.01
N LEU A 60 -22.15 10.25 4.42
CA LEU A 60 -22.42 9.65 3.12
C LEU A 60 -23.74 8.86 3.09
N ALA A 61 -24.08 8.19 4.19
CA ALA A 61 -25.34 7.46 4.32
C ALA A 61 -26.53 8.40 4.58
N GLU A 62 -26.34 9.49 5.32
CA GLU A 62 -27.37 10.49 5.62
C GLU A 62 -27.78 11.26 4.36
N ILE A 63 -26.82 11.66 3.51
CA ILE A 63 -27.10 12.34 2.23
C ILE A 63 -27.58 11.40 1.12
N GLY A 64 -27.69 10.08 1.40
CA GLY A 64 -28.14 9.07 0.44
C GLY A 64 -27.14 8.73 -0.67
N ALA A 65 -25.88 9.14 -0.55
CA ALA A 65 -24.85 8.85 -1.54
C ALA A 65 -24.40 7.38 -1.53
N VAL A 66 -24.44 6.75 -0.35
CA VAL A 66 -23.99 5.38 -0.15
C VAL A 66 -25.00 4.54 0.63
N THR A 67 -25.01 3.24 0.39
CA THR A 67 -25.65 2.24 1.24
C THR A 67 -24.60 1.57 2.11
N LEU A 68 -24.75 1.66 3.43
CA LEU A 68 -23.97 0.85 4.35
C LEU A 68 -24.51 -0.58 4.34
N VAL A 69 -23.61 -1.56 4.24
CA VAL A 69 -23.99 -2.98 4.26
C VAL A 69 -23.14 -3.73 5.27
N SER A 70 -23.77 -4.59 6.07
CA SER A 70 -23.07 -5.54 6.94
C SER A 70 -22.84 -6.84 6.17
N VAL A 71 -21.60 -7.34 6.22
CA VAL A 71 -21.25 -8.63 5.63
C VAL A 71 -21.45 -9.72 6.69
N PRO A 72 -22.28 -10.76 6.41
CA PRO A 72 -22.45 -11.87 7.32
C PRO A 72 -21.11 -12.50 7.66
N ARG A 73 -20.87 -12.75 8.95
CA ARG A 73 -19.70 -13.50 9.37
C ARG A 73 -19.86 -14.93 8.89
N PRO A 74 -18.83 -15.53 8.26
CA PRO A 74 -18.83 -16.97 8.01
C PRO A 74 -19.09 -17.68 9.34
N ASP A 75 -19.99 -18.65 9.31
CA ASP A 75 -20.25 -19.55 10.44
C ASP A 75 -18.91 -20.19 10.88
N PRO A 76 -18.57 -20.16 12.18
CA PRO A 76 -17.38 -20.83 12.71
C PRO A 76 -17.21 -22.28 12.24
N HIS A 77 -18.29 -23.03 12.03
CA HIS A 77 -18.21 -24.41 11.52
C HIS A 77 -17.73 -24.48 10.06
N HIS A 78 -18.13 -23.53 9.22
CA HIS A 78 -17.67 -23.42 7.83
C HIS A 78 -16.25 -22.82 7.74
N HIS A 79 -15.73 -22.26 8.83
CA HIS A 79 -14.40 -21.67 8.88
C HIS A 79 -13.30 -22.72 8.72
N GLY A 80 -13.47 -23.93 9.27
CA GLY A 80 -12.48 -25.00 9.18
C GLY A 80 -12.19 -25.40 7.73
N LEU A 81 -13.23 -25.70 6.95
CA LEU A 81 -13.11 -26.04 5.53
C LEU A 81 -12.51 -24.90 4.70
N ALA A 82 -12.90 -23.65 4.98
CA ALA A 82 -12.35 -22.48 4.30
C ALA A 82 -10.87 -22.24 4.64
N LEU A 83 -10.46 -22.51 5.87
CA LEU A 83 -9.05 -22.44 6.29
C LEU A 83 -8.21 -23.52 5.62
N GLU A 84 -8.73 -24.74 5.53
CA GLU A 84 -8.04 -25.85 4.86
C GLU A 84 -7.88 -25.59 3.36
N SER A 85 -8.93 -25.12 2.69
CA SER A 85 -8.84 -24.75 1.26
C SER A 85 -7.86 -23.60 1.04
N PHE A 86 -7.87 -22.58 1.91
CA PHE A 86 -6.91 -21.48 1.86
C PHE A 86 -5.47 -21.95 2.06
N LYS A 87 -5.20 -22.81 3.06
CA LYS A 87 -3.87 -23.39 3.29
C LYS A 87 -3.39 -24.21 2.09
N ARG A 88 -4.29 -25.00 1.49
CA ARG A 88 -3.99 -25.78 0.28
C ARG A 88 -3.60 -24.87 -0.89
N GLN A 89 -4.38 -23.82 -1.11
CA GLN A 89 -4.11 -22.83 -2.16
C GLN A 89 -2.77 -22.10 -1.93
N GLN A 90 -2.46 -21.75 -0.68
CA GLN A 90 -1.19 -21.11 -0.32
C GLN A 90 0.00 -22.03 -0.61
N GLU A 91 -0.11 -23.31 -0.27
CA GLU A 91 0.94 -24.29 -0.50
C GLU A 91 1.14 -24.57 -2.01
N GLN A 92 0.05 -24.68 -2.78
CA GLN A 92 0.10 -24.78 -4.24
C GLN A 92 0.79 -23.56 -4.88
N SER A 93 0.38 -22.36 -4.48
CA SER A 93 1.00 -21.13 -4.98
C SER A 93 2.48 -21.02 -4.60
N PHE A 94 2.87 -21.50 -3.43
CA PHE A 94 4.29 -21.56 -3.04
C PHE A 94 5.08 -22.50 -3.95
N GLN A 95 4.52 -23.67 -4.28
CA GLN A 95 5.17 -24.64 -5.15
C GLN A 95 5.32 -24.10 -6.58
N GLU A 96 4.27 -23.49 -7.13
CA GLU A 96 4.31 -22.82 -8.44
C GLU A 96 5.32 -21.66 -8.48
N GLN A 97 5.37 -20.84 -7.45
CA GLN A 97 6.36 -19.76 -7.37
C GLN A 97 7.78 -20.29 -7.29
N ARG A 98 7.98 -21.43 -6.62
CA ARG A 98 9.28 -22.07 -6.48
C ARG A 98 9.78 -22.62 -7.81
N THR A 99 8.90 -23.27 -8.59
CA THR A 99 9.26 -23.76 -9.93
C THR A 99 9.60 -22.61 -10.86
N LEU A 100 8.77 -21.57 -10.90
CA LEU A 100 9.02 -20.37 -11.72
C LEU A 100 10.29 -19.63 -11.31
N ALA A 101 10.59 -19.54 -10.01
CA ALA A 101 11.82 -18.93 -9.51
C ALA A 101 13.06 -19.73 -9.89
N ALA A 102 12.99 -21.07 -9.86
CA ALA A 102 14.08 -21.94 -10.32
C ALA A 102 14.34 -21.75 -11.82
N GLU A 103 13.29 -21.80 -12.64
CA GLU A 103 13.36 -21.56 -14.09
C GLU A 103 13.95 -20.17 -14.41
N ALA A 104 13.50 -19.12 -13.71
CA ALA A 104 14.02 -17.76 -13.91
C ALA A 104 15.51 -17.64 -13.51
N ARG A 105 15.95 -18.35 -12.47
CA ARG A 105 17.38 -18.39 -12.10
C ARG A 105 18.22 -19.12 -13.16
N GLU A 106 17.72 -20.22 -13.71
CA GLU A 106 18.39 -20.97 -14.77
C GLU A 106 18.51 -20.14 -16.06
N ALA A 107 17.42 -19.48 -16.49
CA ALA A 107 17.43 -18.60 -17.65
C ALA A 107 18.42 -17.43 -17.46
N ARG A 108 18.42 -16.81 -16.28
CA ARG A 108 19.37 -15.74 -15.94
C ARG A 108 20.82 -16.26 -15.98
N ARG A 109 21.06 -17.46 -15.46
CA ARG A 109 22.39 -18.10 -15.51
C ARG A 109 22.86 -18.33 -16.94
N GLN A 110 21.97 -18.82 -17.82
CA GLN A 110 22.29 -19.02 -19.24
C GLN A 110 22.64 -17.69 -19.94
N GLU A 111 21.84 -16.64 -19.73
CA GLU A 111 22.11 -15.30 -20.28
C GLU A 111 23.47 -14.73 -19.82
N LEU A 112 23.82 -14.94 -18.55
CA LEU A 112 25.13 -14.55 -18.01
C LEU A 112 26.27 -15.33 -18.68
N LEU A 113 26.11 -16.64 -18.87
CA LEU A 113 27.12 -17.47 -19.56
C LEU A 113 27.31 -17.04 -21.02
N GLU A 114 26.23 -16.73 -21.73
CA GLU A 114 26.28 -16.20 -23.10
C GLU A 114 27.07 -14.88 -23.15
N LYS A 115 26.76 -13.94 -22.25
CA LYS A 115 27.48 -12.65 -22.14
C LYS A 115 28.97 -12.83 -21.81
N ILE A 116 29.31 -13.80 -20.97
CA ILE A 116 30.71 -14.11 -20.65
C ILE A 116 31.42 -14.68 -21.89
N ALA A 117 30.79 -15.60 -22.62
CA ALA A 117 31.34 -16.19 -23.83
C ALA A 117 31.56 -15.13 -24.94
N GLU A 118 30.59 -14.23 -25.14
CA GLU A 118 30.71 -13.09 -26.06
C GLU A 118 31.87 -12.16 -25.66
N GLY A 119 31.99 -11.85 -24.37
CA GLY A 119 33.08 -11.03 -23.83
C GLY A 119 34.46 -11.66 -24.03
N GLN A 120 34.57 -12.98 -23.81
CA GLN A 120 35.81 -13.74 -24.04
C GLN A 120 36.17 -13.81 -25.54
N ALA A 121 35.18 -14.04 -26.42
CA ALA A 121 35.38 -14.06 -27.87
C ALA A 121 35.84 -12.69 -28.40
N ALA A 122 35.21 -11.60 -27.95
CA ALA A 122 35.60 -10.24 -28.30
C ALA A 122 37.03 -9.89 -27.81
N LYS A 123 37.43 -10.38 -26.63
CA LYS A 123 38.80 -10.22 -26.11
C LYS A 123 39.81 -10.98 -26.96
N LYS A 124 39.49 -12.21 -27.39
CA LYS A 124 40.35 -13.03 -28.26
C LYS A 124 40.54 -12.40 -29.64
N GLN A 125 39.47 -11.89 -30.25
CA GLN A 125 39.55 -11.19 -31.54
C GLN A 125 40.37 -9.91 -31.48
N LYS A 126 40.29 -9.14 -30.38
CA LYS A 126 41.17 -7.97 -30.17
C LYS A 126 42.64 -8.37 -30.06
N MET A 127 42.94 -9.47 -29.35
CA MET A 127 44.31 -9.98 -29.24
C MET A 127 44.86 -10.52 -30.56
N GLU A 128 44.02 -11.12 -31.41
CA GLU A 128 44.39 -11.59 -32.74
C GLU A 128 44.56 -10.44 -33.76
N GLN A 129 43.85 -9.32 -33.58
CA GLN A 129 44.07 -8.11 -34.38
C GLN A 129 45.37 -7.38 -33.99
N ASP A 130 45.74 -7.36 -32.70
CA ASP A 130 47.00 -6.78 -32.24
C ASP A 130 48.23 -7.63 -32.60
N SER A 131 48.08 -8.96 -32.75
CA SER A 131 49.19 -9.85 -33.14
C SER A 131 49.45 -9.90 -34.66
N GLY A 132 48.59 -9.28 -35.48
CA GLY A 132 48.72 -9.21 -36.94
C GLY A 132 49.62 -8.08 -37.47
N THR A 133 50.22 -7.26 -36.58
CA THR A 133 51.15 -6.21 -36.98
C THR A 133 52.55 -6.56 -36.51
N THR A 134 53.38 -7.16 -37.38
CA THR A 134 54.83 -7.26 -37.14
C THR A 134 55.62 -7.15 -38.43
N GLU A 135 56.29 -6.01 -38.61
CA GLU A 135 57.69 -5.82 -39.02
C GLU A 135 58.08 -4.40 -38.54
N THR A 136 59.20 -4.03 -37.91
CA THR A 136 60.44 -4.64 -37.38
C THR A 136 61.08 -3.60 -36.39
N PRO A 137 62.17 -3.91 -35.63
CA PRO A 137 62.45 -3.36 -34.30
C PRO A 137 63.49 -2.22 -34.26
N GLU A 138 63.50 -1.41 -33.19
CA GLU A 138 64.72 -0.86 -32.57
C GLU A 138 64.45 -0.15 -31.23
N GLY A 139 65.30 -0.39 -30.22
CA GLY A 139 65.67 0.64 -29.24
C GLY A 139 65.06 0.63 -27.83
N GLY A 140 65.53 -0.27 -26.97
CA GLY A 140 66.01 -0.02 -25.59
C GLY A 140 65.19 0.79 -24.55
N GLY A 141 64.97 0.17 -23.39
CA GLY A 141 64.84 0.89 -22.10
C GLY A 141 63.85 0.28 -21.11
N SER A 142 64.36 -0.24 -20.00
CA SER A 142 63.66 -0.79 -18.83
C SER A 142 62.39 -0.05 -18.41
N GLU A 143 61.34 -0.81 -18.05
CA GLU A 143 60.87 -0.89 -16.66
C GLU A 143 59.85 -2.02 -16.50
N ALA A 144 60.23 -3.03 -15.72
CA ALA A 144 59.31 -3.98 -15.14
C ALA A 144 58.49 -3.27 -14.07
N THR A 145 57.14 -3.38 -14.08
CA THR A 145 56.30 -3.32 -12.86
C THR A 145 54.85 -3.74 -13.17
N GLN A 146 54.36 -4.66 -12.34
CA GLN A 146 52.96 -5.03 -12.07
C GLN A 146 52.22 -5.91 -13.08
N ARG A 147 52.45 -7.22 -12.88
CA ARG A 147 51.38 -8.23 -12.84
C ARG A 147 50.23 -7.69 -11.99
N ASN A 148 49.05 -7.51 -12.58
CA ASN A 148 47.82 -7.39 -11.81
C ASN A 148 46.97 -8.62 -12.11
N GLU A 149 47.18 -9.64 -11.28
CA GLU A 149 46.31 -10.79 -11.12
C GLU A 149 45.01 -10.31 -10.47
N THR A 150 44.05 -9.86 -11.28
CA THR A 150 42.68 -9.60 -10.81
C THR A 150 41.68 -9.96 -11.91
N SER A 151 41.51 -11.25 -12.19
CA SER A 151 40.38 -11.69 -13.03
C SER A 151 39.85 -13.11 -12.76
N ASP A 152 40.26 -13.77 -11.68
CA ASP A 152 39.75 -15.12 -11.34
C ASP A 152 38.91 -15.18 -10.05
N GLY A 153 38.64 -14.05 -9.41
CA GLY A 153 37.93 -14.01 -8.11
C GLY A 153 36.42 -13.80 -8.17
N GLN A 154 35.83 -13.46 -9.33
CA GLN A 154 34.40 -13.09 -9.41
C GLN A 154 33.47 -14.23 -9.82
N ALA A 155 33.99 -15.34 -10.36
CA ALA A 155 33.14 -16.47 -10.78
C ALA A 155 32.81 -17.44 -9.63
N SER A 156 33.61 -17.47 -8.57
CA SER A 156 33.42 -18.41 -7.43
C SER A 156 32.49 -17.85 -6.34
N GLY A 157 32.46 -16.53 -6.13
CA GLY A 157 31.62 -15.90 -5.10
C GLY A 157 30.11 -15.97 -5.37
N GLU A 158 29.70 -16.02 -6.64
CA GLU A 158 28.28 -16.07 -7.01
C GLU A 158 27.69 -17.50 -7.01
N GLN A 159 28.54 -18.53 -7.01
CA GLN A 159 28.08 -19.92 -6.95
C GLN A 159 27.66 -20.34 -5.54
N GLU A 160 28.31 -19.82 -4.49
CA GLU A 160 27.95 -20.13 -3.09
C GLU A 160 26.83 -19.24 -2.51
N GLU A 161 26.66 -18.00 -2.98
CA GLU A 161 25.53 -17.16 -2.54
C GLU A 161 24.17 -17.69 -3.05
N ALA A 162 24.16 -18.44 -4.15
CA ALA A 162 22.94 -18.97 -4.77
C ALA A 162 22.32 -20.17 -4.01
N GLU A 163 23.10 -20.93 -3.23
CA GLU A 163 22.58 -22.06 -2.43
C GLU A 163 22.00 -21.64 -1.08
N SER A 164 22.40 -20.46 -0.55
CA SER A 164 22.09 -20.10 0.83
C SER A 164 20.73 -19.40 1.03
N THR A 165 20.13 -18.85 -0.02
CA THR A 165 18.76 -18.31 0.06
C THR A 165 17.74 -19.41 -0.19
N LYS A 166 17.72 -20.41 0.70
CA LYS A 166 16.59 -21.35 0.82
C LYS A 166 15.31 -20.51 0.80
N GLU A 167 14.46 -20.69 -0.21
CA GLU A 167 13.24 -19.91 -0.40
C GLU A 167 12.33 -20.09 0.81
N GLN A 168 12.45 -19.16 1.76
CA GLN A 168 11.70 -19.23 3.00
C GLN A 168 10.24 -18.96 2.68
N LYS A 169 9.32 -19.72 3.32
CA LYS A 169 7.88 -19.47 3.21
C LYS A 169 7.48 -18.04 3.56
N SER A 170 8.30 -17.33 4.33
CA SER A 170 8.17 -15.90 4.65
C SER A 170 8.27 -14.97 3.43
N ALA A 171 8.89 -15.40 2.34
CA ALA A 171 9.06 -14.63 1.11
C ALA A 171 7.97 -14.90 0.06
N LEU A 172 7.02 -15.80 0.35
CA LEU A 172 5.91 -16.14 -0.55
C LEU A 172 5.15 -14.89 -0.99
N LEU A 173 4.97 -14.71 -2.30
CA LEU A 173 4.04 -13.71 -2.82
C LEU A 173 2.62 -14.23 -2.61
N ILE A 174 1.79 -13.41 -1.98
CA ILE A 174 0.38 -13.73 -1.77
C ILE A 174 -0.43 -12.88 -2.75
N GLN A 175 -1.31 -13.53 -3.51
CA GLN A 175 -2.26 -12.80 -4.33
C GLN A 175 -3.26 -12.08 -3.42
N LEU A 176 -3.23 -10.75 -3.46
CA LEU A 176 -4.20 -9.92 -2.75
C LEU A 176 -5.41 -9.69 -3.66
N ALA A 177 -6.61 -9.93 -3.16
CA ALA A 177 -7.82 -9.56 -3.86
C ALA A 177 -7.86 -8.03 -4.02
N THR A 178 -7.73 -7.56 -5.26
CA THR A 178 -7.69 -6.12 -5.59
C THR A 178 -9.08 -5.50 -5.71
N ALA A 179 -10.11 -6.34 -5.73
CA ALA A 179 -11.50 -5.95 -5.68
C ALA A 179 -12.29 -7.01 -4.90
N ARG A 180 -13.33 -6.57 -4.20
CA ARG A 180 -14.36 -7.45 -3.67
C ARG A 180 -15.60 -7.30 -4.55
N PRO A 181 -15.99 -8.34 -5.32
CA PRO A 181 -17.27 -8.33 -6.01
C PRO A 181 -18.36 -8.13 -4.98
N ARG A 182 -19.32 -7.23 -5.27
CA ARG A 182 -20.40 -6.84 -4.36
C ARG A 182 -20.89 -8.05 -3.56
N PRO A 183 -20.84 -8.03 -2.24
CA PRO A 183 -21.23 -9.19 -1.44
C PRO A 183 -22.71 -9.47 -1.69
N VAL A 184 -23.00 -10.48 -2.51
CA VAL A 184 -24.36 -10.90 -2.92
C VAL A 184 -25.27 -11.19 -1.70
N LYS A 185 -24.66 -11.45 -0.53
CA LYS A 185 -25.34 -11.75 0.74
C LYS A 185 -25.30 -10.61 1.77
N ALA A 186 -24.82 -9.41 1.41
CA ALA A 186 -24.73 -8.33 2.38
C ALA A 186 -26.11 -7.71 2.66
N LYS A 187 -26.39 -7.49 3.95
CA LYS A 187 -27.65 -6.89 4.40
C LYS A 187 -27.46 -5.39 4.55
N PRO A 188 -28.44 -4.56 4.15
CA PRO A 188 -28.41 -3.14 4.47
C PRO A 188 -28.24 -2.94 5.98
N LEU A 189 -27.36 -2.02 6.35
CA LEU A 189 -27.09 -1.65 7.73
C LEU A 189 -27.70 -0.26 7.99
N ASP A 190 -28.59 -0.19 8.98
CA ASP A 190 -29.12 1.08 9.45
C ASP A 190 -28.15 1.73 10.44
N TRP A 191 -27.61 2.89 10.08
CA TRP A 191 -26.69 3.65 10.92
C TRP A 191 -27.36 4.33 12.12
N ARG A 192 -28.70 4.39 12.15
CA ARG A 192 -29.47 4.96 13.27
C ARG A 192 -29.61 4.00 14.44
N VAL A 193 -29.41 2.70 14.20
CA VAL A 193 -29.57 1.64 15.20
C VAL A 193 -28.19 1.14 15.61
N GLN A 194 -27.93 1.09 16.91
CA GLN A 194 -26.68 0.55 17.43
C GLN A 194 -26.60 -0.95 17.12
N SER A 195 -25.49 -1.36 16.51
CA SER A 195 -25.24 -2.76 16.16
C SER A 195 -23.77 -3.11 16.38
N LYS A 196 -23.44 -4.39 16.22
CA LYS A 196 -22.06 -4.86 16.33
C LYS A 196 -21.14 -4.25 15.27
N ASP A 197 -21.65 -4.08 14.06
CA ASP A 197 -20.88 -3.49 12.97
C ASP A 197 -20.96 -1.95 12.98
N TRP A 198 -21.99 -1.38 13.60
CA TRP A 198 -22.13 0.07 13.80
C TRP A 198 -22.37 0.44 15.26
N PRO A 199 -21.32 0.50 16.09
CA PRO A 199 -21.46 0.76 17.53
C PRO A 199 -21.73 2.23 17.87
N HIS A 200 -21.63 3.13 16.88
CA HIS A 200 -21.55 4.58 17.07
C HIS A 200 -22.92 5.27 17.23
N ALA A 201 -24.00 4.63 16.80
CA ALA A 201 -25.35 5.20 16.87
C ALA A 201 -25.71 5.60 18.31
N GLY A 202 -26.19 6.84 18.48
CA GLY A 202 -26.67 7.36 19.76
C GLY A 202 -25.59 7.61 20.81
N ARG A 203 -24.30 7.44 20.49
CA ARG A 203 -23.22 7.74 21.44
C ARG A 203 -22.94 9.25 21.48
N PRO A 204 -23.02 9.91 22.64
CA PRO A 204 -22.83 11.37 22.73
C PRO A 204 -21.51 11.86 22.12
N ALA A 205 -20.41 11.14 22.36
CA ALA A 205 -19.10 11.48 21.79
C ALA A 205 -19.08 11.42 20.25
N HIS A 206 -19.78 10.46 19.65
CA HIS A 206 -19.86 10.35 18.20
C HIS A 206 -20.82 11.39 17.60
N GLU A 207 -21.96 11.64 18.24
CA GLU A 207 -22.90 12.71 17.82
C GLU A 207 -22.21 14.09 17.82
N LEU A 208 -21.42 14.37 18.87
CA LEU A 208 -20.61 15.59 18.98
C LEU A 208 -19.56 15.69 17.86
N ARG A 209 -18.77 14.64 17.63
CA ARG A 209 -17.76 14.66 16.56
C ARG A 209 -18.41 14.78 15.19
N TYR A 210 -19.55 14.12 14.98
CA TYR A 210 -20.29 14.16 13.73
C TYR A 210 -20.87 15.55 13.44
N SER A 211 -21.45 16.23 14.43
CA SER A 211 -21.99 17.59 14.21
C SER A 211 -20.90 18.57 13.77
N ILE A 212 -19.72 18.49 14.39
CA ILE A 212 -18.54 19.30 14.02
C ILE A 212 -18.05 18.92 12.61
N TYR A 213 -17.93 17.63 12.32
CA TYR A 213 -17.48 17.13 11.02
C TYR A 213 -18.42 17.62 9.90
N ARG A 214 -19.74 17.47 10.11
CA ARG A 214 -20.77 17.90 9.17
C ARG A 214 -20.72 19.40 8.91
N ASP A 215 -20.68 20.22 9.94
CA ASP A 215 -20.63 21.69 9.79
C ASP A 215 -19.39 22.13 9.00
N LEU A 216 -18.21 21.57 9.31
CA LEU A 216 -16.98 21.87 8.57
C LEU A 216 -17.04 21.40 7.11
N TRP A 217 -17.63 20.22 6.87
CA TRP A 217 -17.80 19.69 5.52
C TRP A 217 -18.79 20.53 4.70
N GLU A 218 -19.93 20.95 5.29
CA GLU A 218 -20.91 21.83 4.65
C GLU A 218 -20.32 23.20 4.29
N ARG A 219 -19.31 23.67 5.04
CA ARG A 219 -18.51 24.86 4.71
C ARG A 219 -17.48 24.65 3.60
N GLY A 220 -17.37 23.44 3.06
CA GLY A 220 -16.45 23.12 1.96
C GLY A 220 -15.02 22.79 2.38
N PHE A 221 -14.77 22.55 3.67
CA PHE A 221 -13.45 22.10 4.11
C PHE A 221 -13.23 20.61 3.86
N PHE A 222 -12.00 20.25 3.52
CA PHE A 222 -11.60 18.84 3.49
C PHE A 222 -11.11 18.42 4.87
N LEU A 223 -11.56 17.25 5.34
CA LEU A 223 -11.25 16.75 6.68
C LEU A 223 -10.53 15.41 6.62
N SER A 224 -9.58 15.20 7.54
CA SER A 224 -8.97 13.90 7.78
C SER A 224 -8.75 13.66 9.28
N ALA A 225 -8.48 12.42 9.70
CA ALA A 225 -8.20 12.13 11.11
C ALA A 225 -6.92 12.83 11.62
N ALA A 226 -7.01 13.53 12.75
CA ALA A 226 -5.87 14.21 13.39
C ALA A 226 -5.22 13.44 14.55
N GLY A 227 -5.46 12.13 14.68
CA GLY A 227 -4.96 11.36 15.83
C GLY A 227 -3.44 11.44 16.03
N LYS A 228 -2.65 11.63 14.97
CA LYS A 228 -1.18 11.83 15.06
C LYS A 228 -0.76 13.19 15.64
N PHE A 229 -1.67 14.15 15.66
CA PHE A 229 -1.45 15.53 16.08
C PHE A 229 -2.19 15.85 17.39
N GLY A 230 -2.78 14.84 18.05
CA GLY A 230 -3.52 15.01 19.30
C GLY A 230 -4.89 15.69 19.14
N GLY A 231 -5.40 15.81 17.91
CA GLY A 231 -6.72 16.39 17.63
C GLY A 231 -7.70 15.38 17.04
N ASP A 232 -8.96 15.79 16.91
CA ASP A 232 -10.01 15.00 16.26
C ASP A 232 -9.89 15.00 14.74
N PHE A 233 -9.79 16.19 14.15
CA PHE A 233 -9.76 16.41 12.70
C PHE A 233 -8.63 17.35 12.27
N LEU A 234 -8.02 17.05 11.13
CA LEU A 234 -7.23 18.00 10.37
C LEU A 234 -8.16 18.63 9.35
N VAL A 235 -8.19 19.95 9.33
CA VAL A 235 -9.03 20.73 8.44
C VAL A 235 -8.12 21.39 7.41
N TYR A 236 -8.37 21.13 6.14
CA TYR A 236 -7.60 21.71 5.04
C TYR A 236 -8.44 22.80 4.37
N PRO A 237 -8.02 24.06 4.45
CA PRO A 237 -8.57 25.09 3.58
C PRO A 237 -8.15 24.76 2.15
N GLY A 238 -9.05 24.94 1.18
CA GLY A 238 -8.73 24.72 -0.25
C GLY A 238 -7.65 25.66 -0.80
N GLU A 239 -7.17 26.63 -0.02
CA GLU A 239 -6.13 27.58 -0.38
C GLU A 239 -4.76 27.22 0.21
N PHE A 240 -3.70 27.44 -0.57
CA PHE A 240 -2.32 27.01 -0.31
C PHE A 240 -1.59 27.74 0.84
N SER A 241 -2.25 28.65 1.58
CA SER A 241 -1.64 29.33 2.74
C SER A 241 -1.88 28.54 4.03
N VAL A 242 -0.96 27.62 4.34
CA VAL A 242 -1.06 26.78 5.54
C VAL A 242 -0.48 27.52 6.75
N ARG A 243 -1.34 28.15 7.55
CA ARG A 243 -1.03 28.46 8.95
C ARG A 243 -1.47 27.29 9.82
N LYS A 244 -0.58 26.76 10.65
CA LYS A 244 -0.93 25.72 11.64
C LYS A 244 -1.71 26.40 12.77
N THR A 245 -3.02 26.26 12.78
CA THR A 245 -3.90 26.81 13.80
C THR A 245 -4.68 25.68 14.46
N LEU A 246 -4.76 25.70 15.79
CA LEU A 246 -5.60 24.78 16.54
C LEU A 246 -6.95 25.45 16.78
N LEU A 247 -8.03 24.75 16.44
CA LEU A 247 -9.40 25.22 16.64
C LEU A 247 -10.07 24.37 17.70
N LEU A 248 -10.59 25.01 18.75
CA LEU A 248 -11.56 24.41 19.65
C LEU A 248 -12.95 24.61 19.06
N CYS A 249 -13.70 23.53 18.95
CA CYS A 249 -15.03 23.53 18.35
C CYS A 249 -16.05 23.16 19.43
N SER A 250 -17.12 23.94 19.56
CA SER A 250 -18.21 23.67 20.52
C SER A 250 -19.57 23.84 19.84
N PRO A 251 -20.38 22.77 19.70
CA PRO A 251 -21.74 22.91 19.22
C PRO A 251 -22.62 23.58 20.28
N GLN A 252 -23.46 24.49 19.82
CA GLN A 252 -24.42 25.21 20.63
C GLN A 252 -25.79 24.50 20.63
N PRO A 253 -26.67 24.80 21.60
CA PRO A 253 -28.02 24.21 21.64
C PRO A 253 -28.89 24.50 20.40
N ASP A 254 -28.59 25.58 19.66
CA ASP A 254 -29.27 25.94 18.41
C ASP A 254 -28.73 25.17 17.18
N GLY A 255 -27.80 24.24 17.38
CA GLY A 255 -27.18 23.42 16.33
C GLY A 255 -25.99 24.07 15.64
N LYS A 256 -25.65 25.34 15.93
CA LYS A 256 -24.48 26.00 15.34
C LYS A 256 -23.18 25.56 16.01
N VAL A 257 -22.11 25.46 15.24
CA VAL A 257 -20.76 25.23 15.79
C VAL A 257 -20.03 26.55 15.96
N VAL A 258 -19.52 26.79 17.17
CA VAL A 258 -18.63 27.93 17.49
C VAL A 258 -17.19 27.46 17.45
N TYR A 259 -16.33 28.29 16.86
CA TYR A 259 -14.90 28.01 16.68
C TYR A 259 -14.06 29.05 17.42
N THR A 260 -13.16 28.57 18.28
CA THR A 260 -12.19 29.41 18.97
C THR A 260 -10.79 29.01 18.54
N SER A 261 -10.06 29.91 17.88
CA SER A 261 -8.66 29.67 17.51
C SER A 261 -7.75 29.89 18.70
N LEU A 262 -6.91 28.90 19.00
CA LEU A 262 -5.78 29.07 19.91
C LEU A 262 -4.57 29.48 19.09
N GLN A 263 -4.06 30.69 19.33
CA GLN A 263 -2.71 31.04 18.90
C GLN A 263 -1.75 30.53 19.96
N TRP A 264 -0.86 29.62 19.57
CA TRP A 264 0.23 29.20 20.44
C TRP A 264 1.19 30.37 20.57
N ALA A 265 0.98 31.23 21.56
CA ALA A 265 2.03 32.12 22.03
C ALA A 265 3.15 31.20 22.51
N SER A 266 4.28 31.23 21.79
CA SER A 266 5.51 30.54 22.17
C SER A 266 5.73 30.70 23.67
N LEU A 267 5.91 29.58 24.40
CA LEU A 267 6.63 29.63 25.67
C LEU A 267 7.96 30.34 25.37
N GLN A 268 8.14 31.53 25.94
CA GLN A 268 9.45 32.16 26.05
C GLN A 268 10.31 31.39 27.04
#